data_AF-A0A284R034-F1
#
_entry.id   AF-A0A284R034-F1
#
_cell.length_a   1.000
_cell.length_b   1.000
_cell.length_c   1.000
_cell.angle_alpha   90.00
_cell.angle_beta   90.00
_cell.angle_gamma   90.00
#
_symmetry.space_group_name_H-M   'P 1'
#
loop_
_entity.id
_entity.type
_entity.pdbx_description
1 polymer ?
#
loop_
_entity_poly.entity_id
_entity_poly.type
_entity_poly.pdbx_seq_one_letter_code
_entity_poly.pdbx_strand_id
1 'polypeptide(L)'
;MSMISSALSMLPKRAGLTSCRMFTLPLKPEQKNFPGIASRFLHHTALSSEQFQRTRMTCYRCGEPGHRADSCTKERTCYNCGQPGHVTADCDAPRKVSVKRCFSCGEEGHVKSECPQLKCFRCGGSGHMSRNCTNAPVESERTKNIKCYKCQQTGHISRDCPETQQAEY
;
A
#
# COMPACT_ATOMS: atom_id res chain seq x y z
N MET A 1 18.50 2.60 75.14
CA MET A 1 17.96 1.39 75.81
C MET A 1 16.44 1.45 75.81
N SER A 2 15.78 0.56 75.06
CA SER A 2 14.56 -0.18 75.44
C SER A 2 14.01 -0.93 74.21
N MET A 3 14.16 -2.26 74.20
CA MET A 3 13.10 -3.29 74.31
C MET A 3 12.15 -3.30 73.09
N ILE A 4 12.35 -4.12 72.05
CA ILE A 4 12.08 -5.58 71.87
C ILE A 4 10.68 -6.04 72.36
N SER A 5 9.81 -6.46 71.43
CA SER A 5 8.82 -7.56 71.51
C SER A 5 7.94 -7.54 70.24
N SER A 6 7.99 -8.48 69.29
CA SER A 6 7.61 -9.90 69.31
C SER A 6 6.10 -10.16 69.41
N ALA A 7 5.51 -10.69 68.33
CA ALA A 7 4.65 -11.90 68.26
C ALA A 7 3.73 -11.81 67.03
N LEU A 8 3.90 -12.67 66.01
CA LEU A 8 3.40 -14.05 65.88
C LEU A 8 1.92 -14.16 65.48
N SER A 9 1.72 -14.71 64.28
CA SER A 9 0.66 -15.64 63.87
C SER A 9 -0.81 -15.21 63.92
N MET A 10 -1.54 -15.41 62.82
CA MET A 10 -2.58 -16.45 62.70
C MET A 10 -3.28 -16.37 61.33
N LEU A 11 -3.17 -17.46 60.58
CA LEU A 11 -4.02 -17.79 59.42
C LEU A 11 -5.47 -18.06 59.90
N PRO A 12 -6.46 -17.83 59.03
CA PRO A 12 -7.57 -18.78 58.95
C PRO A 12 -7.79 -19.33 57.53
N LYS A 13 -7.67 -20.65 57.51
CA LYS A 13 -8.29 -21.73 56.73
C LYS A 13 -9.40 -21.39 55.71
N ARG A 14 -9.18 -21.95 54.51
CA ARG A 14 -10.09 -22.40 53.43
C ARG A 14 -11.59 -22.51 53.74
N ALA A 15 -12.44 -22.07 52.80
CA ALA A 15 -13.50 -22.87 52.18
C ALA A 15 -14.11 -22.13 50.95
N GLY A 16 -14.48 -22.88 49.90
CA GLY A 16 -15.46 -22.43 48.92
C GLY A 16 -15.00 -22.39 47.46
N LEU A 17 -14.82 -23.55 46.84
CA LEU A 17 -14.91 -23.67 45.38
C LEU A 17 -16.30 -23.20 44.93
N THR A 18 -16.38 -22.13 44.15
CA THR A 18 -17.51 -21.90 43.27
C THR A 18 -17.01 -21.63 41.86
N SER A 19 -17.23 -22.65 41.05
CA SER A 19 -17.08 -22.74 39.60
C SER A 19 -17.53 -21.46 38.87
N CYS A 20 -16.58 -20.66 38.38
CA CYS A 20 -16.83 -19.79 37.23
C CYS A 20 -16.70 -20.65 35.98
N ARG A 21 -17.79 -21.31 35.60
CA ARG A 21 -17.96 -21.92 34.28
C ARG A 21 -17.62 -20.88 33.21
N MET A 22 -16.60 -21.20 32.40
CA MET A 22 -16.38 -20.61 31.09
C MET A 22 -17.62 -20.90 30.24
N PHE A 23 -18.59 -20.00 30.24
CA PHE A 23 -19.66 -20.01 29.25
C PHE A 23 -19.05 -19.48 27.95
N THR A 24 -18.60 -20.41 27.11
CA THR A 24 -18.45 -20.18 25.68
C THR A 24 -19.83 -19.90 25.11
N LEU A 25 -20.14 -18.61 24.93
CA LEU A 25 -21.30 -18.16 24.18
C LEU A 25 -21.09 -18.48 22.70
N PRO A 26 -22.01 -19.23 22.04
CA PRO A 26 -21.95 -19.42 20.60
C PRO A 26 -22.32 -18.10 19.91
N LEU A 27 -21.36 -17.53 19.17
CA LEU A 27 -21.60 -16.44 18.23
C LEU A 27 -22.54 -16.97 17.12
N LYS A 28 -23.82 -16.62 17.17
CA LYS A 28 -24.73 -16.75 16.03
C LYS A 28 -24.36 -15.66 15.01
N PRO A 29 -24.13 -16.00 13.72
CA PRO A 29 -24.12 -15.00 12.67
C PRO A 29 -25.58 -14.59 12.39
N GLU A 30 -26.03 -13.51 13.01
CA GLU A 30 -27.34 -12.93 12.72
C GLU A 30 -27.28 -12.24 11.34
N GLN A 31 -27.72 -12.99 10.34
CA GLN A 31 -27.90 -12.57 8.96
C GLN A 31 -28.98 -11.48 8.91
N LYS A 32 -28.57 -10.21 8.96
CA LYS A 32 -29.46 -9.09 8.66
C LYS A 32 -29.70 -9.06 7.16
N ASN A 33 -30.80 -9.70 6.80
CA ASN A 33 -31.44 -9.71 5.49
C ASN A 33 -31.76 -8.26 5.09
N PHE A 34 -31.04 -7.72 4.09
CA PHE A 34 -31.39 -6.44 3.47
C PHE A 34 -32.39 -6.72 2.35
N PRO A 35 -33.65 -6.28 2.46
CA PRO A 35 -34.61 -6.45 1.38
C PRO A 35 -34.35 -5.35 0.35
N GLY A 36 -34.05 -5.75 -0.89
CA GLY A 36 -34.11 -4.85 -2.04
C GLY A 36 -32.84 -4.78 -2.87
N ILE A 37 -32.54 -5.87 -3.59
CA ILE A 37 -32.10 -5.86 -5.00
C ILE A 37 -32.19 -7.30 -5.54
N ALA A 38 -33.42 -7.79 -5.67
CA ALA A 38 -33.68 -8.95 -6.51
C ALA A 38 -33.68 -8.49 -7.97
N SER A 39 -32.54 -8.58 -8.65
CA SER A 39 -32.47 -8.97 -10.07
C SER A 39 -31.02 -9.10 -10.53
N ARG A 40 -30.72 -10.28 -11.09
CA ARG A 40 -29.49 -10.70 -11.78
C ARG A 40 -28.40 -11.37 -10.95
N PHE A 41 -28.79 -12.33 -10.11
CA PHE A 41 -27.95 -13.50 -9.84
C PHE A 41 -28.27 -14.59 -10.88
N LEU A 42 -27.37 -14.86 -11.83
CA LEU A 42 -27.13 -16.18 -12.44
C LEU A 42 -25.81 -16.26 -13.26
N HIS A 43 -24.76 -15.49 -12.96
CA HIS A 43 -23.41 -15.71 -13.55
C HIS A 43 -22.28 -15.32 -12.59
N HIS A 44 -22.14 -16.02 -11.46
CA HIS A 44 -20.85 -16.10 -10.75
C HIS A 44 -20.24 -17.48 -11.01
N THR A 45 -19.99 -17.80 -12.29
CA THR A 45 -18.98 -18.79 -12.61
C THR A 45 -17.63 -18.23 -12.18
N ALA A 46 -16.82 -19.04 -11.51
CA ALA A 46 -15.47 -18.67 -11.10
C ALA A 46 -14.65 -18.22 -12.31
N LEU A 47 -14.57 -16.91 -12.54
CA LEU A 47 -13.75 -16.33 -13.60
C LEU A 47 -12.30 -16.70 -13.31
N SER A 48 -11.59 -17.20 -14.33
CA SER A 48 -10.18 -17.57 -14.20
C SER A 48 -9.36 -16.37 -13.70
N SER A 49 -8.24 -16.65 -13.04
CA SER A 49 -7.28 -15.63 -12.58
C SER A 49 -6.84 -14.69 -13.72
N GLU A 50 -6.89 -15.14 -14.97
CA GLU A 50 -6.60 -14.37 -16.19
C GLU A 50 -7.74 -13.41 -16.58
N GLN A 51 -9.00 -13.77 -16.36
CA GLN A 51 -10.15 -12.88 -16.58
C GLN A 51 -10.24 -11.79 -15.51
N PHE A 52 -9.92 -12.12 -14.26
CA PHE A 52 -9.91 -11.16 -13.16
C PHE A 52 -8.86 -10.05 -13.32
N GLN A 53 -7.70 -10.35 -13.93
CA GLN A 53 -6.67 -9.35 -14.20
C GLN A 53 -7.05 -8.41 -15.36
N ARG A 54 -7.80 -8.90 -16.35
CA ARG A 54 -8.24 -8.10 -17.51
C ARG A 54 -9.33 -7.09 -17.16
N THR A 55 -10.23 -7.40 -16.23
CA THR A 55 -11.28 -6.47 -15.77
C THR A 55 -10.80 -5.39 -14.81
N ARG A 56 -9.64 -5.57 -14.15
CA ARG A 56 -9.07 -4.58 -13.23
C ARG A 56 -8.45 -3.37 -13.95
N MET A 57 -8.01 -3.55 -15.20
CA MET A 57 -7.34 -2.49 -15.95
C MET A 57 -8.36 -1.68 -16.75
N THR A 58 -8.49 -0.40 -16.40
CA THR A 58 -9.23 0.59 -17.20
C THR A 58 -8.33 1.19 -18.26
N CYS A 59 -8.87 1.37 -19.45
CA CYS A 59 -8.17 1.97 -20.56
C CYS A 59 -7.97 3.47 -20.29
N TYR A 60 -6.72 3.94 -20.26
CA TYR A 60 -6.44 5.37 -20.09
C TYR A 60 -6.89 6.21 -21.30
N ARG A 61 -7.25 5.64 -22.45
CA ARG A 61 -7.73 6.44 -23.59
C ARG A 61 -9.23 6.75 -23.48
N CYS A 62 -10.03 5.79 -23.03
CA CYS A 62 -11.50 5.89 -23.06
C CYS A 62 -12.20 5.64 -21.71
N GLY A 63 -11.45 5.24 -20.67
CA GLY A 63 -11.98 4.95 -19.33
C GLY A 63 -12.60 3.56 -19.13
N GLU A 64 -12.91 2.84 -20.21
CA GLU A 64 -13.56 1.53 -20.14
C GLU A 64 -12.60 0.41 -19.69
N PRO A 65 -13.05 -0.53 -18.84
CA PRO A 65 -12.27 -1.69 -18.44
C PRO A 65 -12.11 -2.71 -19.58
N GLY A 66 -11.15 -3.63 -19.44
CA GLY A 66 -11.04 -4.82 -20.29
C GLY A 66 -10.03 -4.74 -21.45
N HIS A 67 -9.39 -3.59 -21.66
CA HIS A 67 -8.36 -3.41 -22.69
C HIS A 67 -7.32 -2.34 -22.32
N ARG A 68 -6.17 -2.36 -23.00
CA ARG A 68 -5.11 -1.34 -22.88
C ARG A 68 -5.33 -0.20 -23.87
N ALA A 69 -4.72 0.95 -23.59
CA ALA A 69 -4.81 2.13 -24.44
C ALA A 69 -4.34 1.88 -25.88
N ASP A 70 -3.38 1.00 -26.09
CA ASP A 70 -2.83 0.69 -27.42
C ASP A 70 -3.82 -0.04 -28.33
N SER A 71 -4.70 -0.85 -27.75
CA SER A 71 -5.75 -1.59 -28.46
C SER A 71 -7.12 -0.91 -28.38
N CYS A 72 -7.15 0.37 -28.02
CA CYS A 72 -8.38 1.12 -27.86
C CYS A 72 -8.87 1.66 -29.21
N THR A 73 -10.06 1.23 -29.63
CA THR A 73 -10.75 1.69 -30.84
C THR A 73 -11.55 2.97 -30.63
N LYS A 74 -11.78 3.37 -29.38
CA LYS A 74 -12.47 4.62 -29.04
C LYS A 74 -11.51 5.81 -29.11
N GLU A 75 -12.06 6.98 -29.41
CA GLU A 75 -11.33 8.24 -29.35
C GLU A 75 -10.91 8.58 -27.92
N ARG A 76 -9.89 9.44 -27.81
CA ARG A 76 -9.37 9.87 -26.51
C ARG A 76 -10.39 10.76 -25.83
N THR A 77 -10.83 10.37 -24.64
CA THR A 77 -11.70 11.18 -23.79
C THR A 77 -10.87 11.97 -22.77
N CYS A 78 -11.37 13.14 -22.39
CA CYS A 78 -10.76 13.96 -21.36
C CYS A 78 -10.88 13.28 -19.99
N TYR A 79 -9.77 13.13 -19.25
CA TYR A 79 -9.79 12.52 -17.91
C TYR A 79 -10.59 13.31 -16.86
N ASN A 80 -10.92 14.58 -17.14
CA ASN A 80 -11.65 15.41 -16.21
C ASN A 80 -13.16 15.29 -16.38
N CYS A 81 -13.65 15.48 -17.60
CA CYS A 81 -15.09 15.52 -17.90
C CYS A 81 -15.60 14.28 -18.66
N GLY A 82 -14.71 13.43 -19.18
CA GLY A 82 -15.06 12.23 -19.96
C GLY A 82 -15.48 12.50 -21.41
N GLN A 83 -15.51 13.76 -21.84
CA GLN A 83 -15.88 14.13 -23.21
C GLN A 83 -14.70 13.96 -24.18
N PRO A 84 -14.95 13.54 -25.44
CA PRO A 84 -13.92 13.46 -26.47
C PRO A 84 -13.53 14.85 -27.01
N GLY A 85 -12.51 14.87 -27.87
CA GLY A 85 -12.11 16.07 -28.63
C GLY A 85 -11.14 17.02 -27.93
N HIS A 86 -10.84 16.83 -26.64
CA HIS A 86 -9.85 17.64 -25.91
C HIS A 86 -9.13 16.83 -24.83
N VAL A 87 -8.02 17.37 -24.32
CA VAL A 87 -7.27 16.81 -23.19
C VAL A 87 -7.56 17.61 -21.92
N THR A 88 -7.16 17.09 -20.76
CA THR A 88 -7.38 17.73 -19.45
C THR A 88 -6.77 19.15 -19.34
N ALA A 89 -5.81 19.49 -20.20
CA ALA A 89 -5.24 20.84 -20.25
C ALA A 89 -6.24 21.86 -20.80
N ASP A 90 -6.98 21.49 -21.85
CA ASP A 90 -7.92 22.35 -22.59
C ASP A 90 -9.38 22.07 -22.20
N CYS A 91 -9.60 21.59 -20.97
CA CYS A 91 -10.94 21.27 -20.48
C CYS A 91 -11.56 22.49 -19.81
N ASP A 92 -12.67 22.99 -20.34
CA ASP A 92 -13.42 24.10 -19.77
C ASP A 92 -14.19 23.73 -18.49
N ALA A 93 -14.35 22.43 -18.22
CA ALA A 93 -15.02 21.96 -17.02
C ALA A 93 -14.19 22.26 -15.75
N PRO A 94 -14.83 22.59 -14.62
CA PRO A 94 -14.11 22.79 -13.37
C PRO A 94 -13.38 21.50 -13.02
N ARG A 95 -12.07 21.62 -12.76
CA ARG A 95 -11.26 20.46 -12.43
C ARG A 95 -11.87 19.75 -11.23
N LYS A 96 -12.40 18.54 -11.45
CA LYS A 96 -12.67 17.59 -10.37
C LYS A 96 -11.38 17.44 -9.58
N VAL A 97 -11.28 18.11 -8.43
CA VAL A 97 -10.14 18.00 -7.52
C VAL A 97 -10.25 16.62 -6.91
N SER A 98 -9.83 15.60 -7.65
CA SER A 98 -9.58 14.29 -7.07
C SER A 98 -8.52 14.54 -6.01
N VAL A 99 -8.89 14.37 -4.74
CA VAL A 99 -8.00 14.57 -3.62
C VAL A 99 -6.70 13.83 -3.93
N LYS A 100 -5.58 14.57 -4.00
CA LYS A 100 -4.29 14.00 -4.37
C LYS A 100 -3.99 12.92 -3.34
N ARG A 101 -4.08 11.66 -3.77
CA ARG A 101 -3.74 10.51 -2.95
C ARG A 101 -2.30 10.14 -3.19
N CYS A 102 -1.59 9.85 -2.13
CA CYS A 102 -0.24 9.37 -2.21
C CYS A 102 -0.22 7.95 -2.76
N PHE A 103 0.46 7.75 -3.88
CA PHE A 103 0.64 6.43 -4.49
C PHE A 103 1.52 5.48 -3.66
N SER A 104 2.18 5.97 -2.61
CA SER A 104 3.06 5.14 -1.76
C SER A 104 2.43 4.75 -0.42
N CYS A 105 1.71 5.65 0.27
CA CYS A 105 1.05 5.33 1.54
C CYS A 105 -0.49 5.26 1.45
N GLY A 106 -1.10 5.72 0.35
CA GLY A 106 -2.54 5.72 0.18
C GLY A 106 -3.29 6.86 0.89
N GLU A 107 -2.59 7.70 1.65
CA GLU A 107 -3.18 8.85 2.33
C GLU A 107 -3.47 9.99 1.36
N GLU A 108 -4.45 10.81 1.71
CA GLU A 108 -4.91 11.95 0.93
C GLU A 108 -4.24 13.25 1.43
N GLY A 109 -4.05 14.22 0.52
CA GLY A 109 -3.47 15.52 0.84
C GLY A 109 -2.02 15.72 0.40
N HIS A 110 -1.33 14.67 -0.05
CA HIS A 110 0.02 14.75 -0.60
C HIS A 110 0.26 13.76 -1.74
N VAL A 111 1.27 14.03 -2.56
CA VAL A 111 1.74 13.10 -3.62
C VAL A 111 2.93 12.30 -3.14
N LYS A 112 3.30 11.25 -3.87
CA LYS A 112 4.46 10.38 -3.53
C LYS A 112 5.74 11.15 -3.17
N SER A 113 6.01 12.27 -3.85
CA SER A 113 7.20 13.10 -3.62
C SER A 113 7.22 13.80 -2.26
N GLU A 114 6.05 14.08 -1.70
CA GLU A 114 5.84 14.81 -0.43
C GLU A 114 5.41 13.84 0.69
N CYS A 115 5.53 12.54 0.45
CA CYS A 115 5.06 11.54 1.39
C CYS A 115 5.97 11.45 2.61
N PRO A 116 5.46 11.72 3.83
CA PRO A 116 6.26 11.63 5.05
C PRO A 116 6.68 10.18 5.35
N GLN A 117 5.92 9.21 4.84
CA GLN A 117 6.20 7.79 4.95
C GLN A 117 7.03 7.26 3.76
N LEU A 118 7.54 8.12 2.88
CA LEU A 118 8.36 7.68 1.75
C LEU A 118 9.67 7.08 2.25
N LYS A 119 9.80 5.76 2.11
CA LYS A 119 11.05 5.05 2.46
C LYS A 119 12.15 5.36 1.45
N CYS A 120 13.29 5.79 1.97
CA CYS A 120 14.51 6.00 1.23
C CYS A 120 15.20 4.66 0.99
N PHE A 121 15.44 4.33 -0.27
CA PHE A 121 16.11 3.08 -0.65
C PHE A 121 17.62 3.12 -0.43
N ARG A 122 18.20 4.30 -0.18
CA ARG A 122 19.62 4.45 0.13
C ARG A 122 19.89 4.20 1.62
N CYS A 123 19.18 4.91 2.50
CA CYS A 123 19.47 4.89 3.94
C CYS A 123 18.40 4.19 4.80
N GLY A 124 17.33 3.66 4.21
CA GLY A 124 16.24 3.00 4.95
C GLY A 124 15.32 3.95 5.75
N GLY A 125 15.71 5.22 5.94
CA GLY A 125 14.89 6.24 6.61
C GLY A 125 13.64 6.64 5.82
N SER A 126 12.69 7.33 6.45
CA SER A 126 11.47 7.84 5.81
C SER A 126 11.52 9.35 5.57
N GLY A 127 10.51 9.90 4.89
CA GLY A 127 10.29 11.34 4.73
C GLY A 127 11.10 12.02 3.63
N HIS A 128 11.86 11.29 2.83
CA HIS A 128 12.64 11.85 1.74
C HIS A 128 12.86 10.86 0.59
N MET A 129 13.06 11.38 -0.63
CA MET A 129 13.44 10.57 -1.78
C MET A 129 14.91 10.17 -1.70
N SER A 130 15.30 9.02 -2.24
CA SER A 130 16.70 8.55 -2.28
C SER A 130 17.69 9.53 -2.92
N ARG A 131 17.20 10.45 -3.75
CA ARG A 131 18.00 11.53 -4.36
C ARG A 131 18.39 12.62 -3.37
N ASN A 132 17.50 12.94 -2.43
CA ASN A 132 17.69 13.97 -1.41
C ASN A 132 18.19 13.36 -0.09
N CYS A 133 18.74 12.16 -0.14
CA CYS A 133 19.22 11.45 1.02
C CYS A 133 20.61 11.97 1.41
N THR A 134 20.69 12.60 2.57
CA THR A 134 21.93 13.08 3.20
C THR A 134 22.60 12.02 4.09
N ASN A 135 21.89 10.94 4.40
CA ASN A 135 22.41 9.87 5.25
C ASN A 135 23.32 8.92 4.47
N ALA A 136 24.22 8.25 5.20
CA ALA A 136 25.05 7.18 4.66
C ALA A 136 24.19 6.03 4.10
N PRO A 137 24.64 5.35 3.03
CA PRO A 137 23.95 4.17 2.52
C PRO A 137 23.93 3.07 3.58
N VAL A 138 22.77 2.44 3.75
CA VAL A 138 22.66 1.27 4.64
C VAL A 138 23.30 0.09 3.96
N GLU A 139 24.20 -0.59 4.67
CA GLU A 139 24.76 -1.88 4.26
C GLU A 139 23.70 -2.99 4.44
N SER A 140 22.78 -3.09 3.48
CA SER A 140 21.79 -4.18 3.42
C SER A 140 22.20 -5.23 2.38
N GLU A 141 21.68 -6.46 2.46
CA GLU A 141 21.91 -7.46 1.39
C GLU A 141 21.44 -6.95 0.03
N ARG A 142 20.42 -6.10 0.00
CA ARG A 142 19.94 -5.44 -1.23
C ARG A 142 21.00 -4.49 -1.79
N THR A 143 21.72 -3.76 -0.93
CA THR A 143 22.80 -2.86 -1.34
C THR A 143 23.99 -3.65 -1.88
N LYS A 144 24.33 -4.81 -1.29
CA LYS A 144 25.40 -5.69 -1.80
C LYS A 144 25.04 -6.33 -3.15
N ASN A 145 23.78 -6.69 -3.34
CA ASN A 145 23.28 -7.31 -4.57
C ASN A 145 22.78 -6.32 -5.63
N ILE A 146 22.95 -5.00 -5.43
CA ILE A 146 22.54 -4.02 -6.42
C ILE A 146 23.43 -4.17 -7.66
N LYS A 147 22.81 -4.49 -8.80
CA LYS A 147 23.51 -4.68 -10.08
C LYS A 147 23.57 -3.37 -10.84
N CYS A 148 24.73 -3.05 -11.37
CA CYS A 148 24.89 -1.98 -12.33
C CYS A 148 24.22 -2.36 -13.65
N TYR A 149 23.34 -1.53 -14.18
CA TYR A 149 22.70 -1.82 -15.47
C TYR A 149 23.62 -1.60 -16.67
N LYS A 150 24.81 -1.01 -16.47
CA LYS A 150 25.82 -0.81 -17.54
C LYS A 150 26.77 -2.01 -17.64
N CYS A 151 27.43 -2.37 -16.54
CA CYS A 151 28.46 -3.42 -16.51
C CYS A 151 28.02 -4.75 -15.86
N GLN A 152 26.76 -4.83 -15.41
CA GLN A 152 26.17 -5.99 -14.74
C GLN A 152 26.85 -6.45 -13.43
N GLN A 153 27.91 -5.76 -12.98
CA GLN A 153 28.58 -6.04 -11.71
C GLN A 153 27.71 -5.60 -10.52
N THR A 154 27.85 -6.32 -9.41
CA THR A 154 27.15 -6.03 -8.15
C THR A 154 27.93 -5.06 -7.27
N GLY A 155 27.22 -4.32 -6.42
CA GLY A 155 27.82 -3.43 -5.40
C GLY A 155 27.75 -1.95 -5.75
N HIS A 156 27.27 -1.57 -6.93
CA HIS A 156 27.08 -0.17 -7.33
C HIS A 156 25.91 0.00 -8.31
N ILE A 157 25.38 1.22 -8.41
CA ILE A 157 24.35 1.58 -9.41
C ILE A 157 24.99 2.15 -10.68
N SER A 158 24.25 2.20 -11.79
CA SER A 158 24.74 2.70 -13.09
C SER A 158 25.33 4.11 -13.11
N ARG A 159 25.03 4.93 -12.10
CA ARG A 159 25.60 6.27 -11.93
C ARG A 159 27.00 6.24 -11.32
N ASP A 160 27.28 5.26 -10.47
CA ASP A 160 28.53 5.09 -9.75
C ASP A 160 29.37 3.98 -10.42
N CYS A 161 29.20 3.80 -11.74
CA CYS A 161 29.84 2.74 -12.49
C CYS A 161 31.29 3.12 -12.84
N PRO A 162 32.30 2.41 -12.32
CA PRO A 162 33.70 2.76 -12.51
C PRO A 162 34.16 2.64 -13.97
N GLU A 163 33.48 1.84 -14.78
CA GLU A 163 33.80 1.60 -16.19
C GLU A 163 33.47 2.80 -17.10
N THR A 164 32.75 3.81 -16.60
CA THR A 164 32.35 4.98 -17.39
C THR A 164 33.45 6.03 -17.62
N GLN A 165 34.67 5.80 -17.13
CA GLN A 165 35.81 6.72 -17.28
C GLN A 165 36.77 6.38 -18.43
N GLN A 166 36.49 5.36 -19.27
CA GLN A 166 37.39 4.93 -20.35
C GLN A 166 36.77 5.00 -21.75
N ALA A 167 36.10 6.11 -22.06
CA ALA A 167 35.70 6.43 -23.44
C ALA A 167 36.10 7.86 -23.79
N GLU A 168 37.39 8.17 -23.60
CA GLU A 168 38.08 9.20 -24.38
C GLU A 168 39.22 8.52 -25.14
N TYR A 169 38.96 8.20 -26.41
CA TYR A 169 39.93 8.24 -27.50
C TYR A 169 39.17 8.45 -28.82
#